data_AF-A0A3B7PM48-F1
#
_entry.id   AF-A0A3B7PM48-F1
#
_cell.length_a   1.000
_cell.length_b   1.000
_cell.length_c   1.000
_cell.angle_alpha   90.00
_cell.angle_beta   90.00
_cell.angle_gamma   90.00
#
_symmetry.space_group_name_H-M   'P 1'
#
loop_
_entity.id
_entity.type
_entity.pdbx_description
1 polymer ?
#
loop_
_entity_poly.entity_id
_entity_poly.type
_entity_poly.pdbx_seq_one_letter_code
_entity_poly.pdbx_strand_id
1 'polypeptide(L)'
;MKANARLAKEYICALPHELTDAERIKIVDDFCRDFVNKHNVIVDACIHAPHEHNDETNNKNYHVHMMFTTRLINEKGELGKKQRIFNDHGPEILKDSRATFANVVNTVLENAGLDERIDHRSYKDQGLDFLEPTHHEGHEATALRRQYDEEQKRPLEERNTEIVLPRIALENDAIKAKNLDAAREYQQIIKGLDQEIIVPSRLEDQITQLENELQLTEAEEKELLAELVNLNLEEERLQEQQVQQIDNAYDDFIRCQDIYAEFANQFYTIQSNAADNQKQIESNLTKTKRWLAENKSDFYLHTNNLFYDSYHHTYRDIKKPDFYATEKSVEQAKNENWREYATEVEQLAKEYDIENVVQRLGQCSEILENNGIERPTIKPTFWQKLKREYVHSFDTLHDFNDDMKPILVEKRADDLKIEQERMQQVRQAEVDRQRKIENDRRESEFREQLRKEREQKEQRYEQERHEREHLAFLKRQELEKQQKNEPKKPENENNNDYRPW
;
A
#
# COMPACT_ATOMS: atom_id res chain seq x y z
N MET A 1 -14.40 8.12 -43.83
CA MET A 1 -13.49 9.20 -43.38
C MET A 1 -14.23 10.52 -43.51
N LYS A 2 -14.15 11.45 -42.54
CA LYS A 2 -14.83 12.75 -42.66
C LYS A 2 -14.10 13.63 -43.68
N ALA A 3 -14.82 14.49 -44.40
CA ALA A 3 -14.22 15.40 -45.40
C ALA A 3 -13.18 16.37 -44.79
N ASN A 4 -13.34 16.72 -43.51
CA ASN A 4 -12.42 17.58 -42.75
C ASN A 4 -11.52 16.79 -41.78
N ALA A 5 -11.29 15.50 -42.02
CA ALA A 5 -10.40 14.71 -41.19
C ALA A 5 -8.93 15.08 -41.45
N ARG A 6 -8.18 15.35 -40.39
CA ARG A 6 -6.72 15.46 -40.48
C ARG A 6 -6.12 14.05 -40.49
N LEU A 7 -5.50 13.67 -41.61
CA LEU A 7 -4.99 12.33 -41.84
C LEU A 7 -3.67 12.08 -41.09
N ALA A 8 -2.74 13.01 -41.24
CA ALA A 8 -1.44 13.01 -40.59
C ALA A 8 -1.11 14.40 -40.03
N LYS A 9 -0.05 14.47 -39.24
CA LYS A 9 0.69 15.70 -38.99
C LYS A 9 2.07 15.56 -39.61
N GLU A 10 2.70 16.68 -39.90
CA GLU A 10 4.01 16.72 -40.54
C GLU A 10 4.92 17.68 -39.79
N TYR A 11 6.16 17.24 -39.55
CA TYR A 11 7.27 18.10 -39.21
C TYR A 11 8.23 18.17 -40.39
N ILE A 12 8.71 19.36 -40.68
CA ILE A 12 9.76 19.61 -41.66
C ILE A 12 10.94 20.18 -40.89
N CYS A 13 12.06 19.47 -40.90
CA CYS A 13 13.26 19.87 -40.17
C CYS A 13 14.45 20.00 -41.13
N ALA A 14 15.25 21.05 -40.97
CA ALA A 14 16.52 21.19 -41.68
C ALA A 14 17.56 20.24 -41.07
N LEU A 15 18.47 19.76 -41.90
CA LEU A 15 19.59 18.90 -41.52
C LEU A 15 20.92 19.56 -41.90
N PRO A 16 21.97 19.46 -41.06
CA PRO A 16 23.27 20.03 -41.39
C PRO A 16 23.85 19.46 -42.68
N HIS A 17 24.39 20.34 -43.52
CA HIS A 17 24.96 19.99 -44.82
C HIS A 17 26.42 19.53 -44.71
N GLU A 18 27.06 19.87 -43.59
CA GLU A 18 28.40 19.50 -43.18
C GLU A 18 28.53 17.99 -42.89
N LEU A 19 27.41 17.37 -42.52
CA LEU A 19 27.33 15.95 -42.19
C LEU A 19 27.26 15.07 -43.46
N THR A 20 27.58 13.80 -43.28
CA THR A 20 27.38 12.74 -44.29
C THR A 20 25.92 12.28 -44.34
N ASP A 21 25.55 11.54 -45.39
CA ASP A 21 24.20 10.94 -45.48
C ASP A 21 23.91 9.98 -44.33
N ALA A 22 24.91 9.19 -43.91
CA ALA A 22 24.78 8.25 -42.80
C ALA A 22 24.49 8.97 -41.47
N GLU A 23 25.17 10.09 -41.22
CA GLU A 23 24.96 10.91 -40.02
C GLU A 23 23.59 11.62 -40.05
N ARG A 24 23.16 12.11 -41.21
CA ARG A 24 21.80 12.65 -41.38
C ARG A 24 20.72 11.60 -41.13
N ILE A 25 20.89 10.39 -41.67
CA ILE A 25 20.00 9.25 -41.41
C ILE A 25 19.97 8.96 -39.91
N LYS A 26 21.13 8.97 -39.25
CA LYS A 26 21.23 8.75 -37.80
C LYS A 26 20.43 9.79 -37.00
N ILE A 27 20.52 11.08 -37.35
CA ILE A 27 19.73 12.15 -36.71
C ILE A 27 18.23 11.83 -36.80
N VAL A 28 17.76 11.48 -38.00
CA VAL A 28 16.35 11.20 -38.24
C VAL A 28 15.89 9.94 -37.51
N ASP A 29 16.68 8.87 -37.55
CA ASP A 29 16.38 7.60 -36.90
C ASP A 29 16.32 7.75 -35.37
N ASP A 30 17.31 8.40 -34.76
CA ASP A 30 17.36 8.67 -33.33
C ASP A 30 16.14 9.49 -32.87
N PHE A 31 15.86 10.61 -33.56
CA PHE A 31 14.72 11.46 -33.24
C PHE A 31 13.38 10.72 -33.42
N CYS A 32 13.19 10.01 -34.53
CA CYS A 32 11.95 9.30 -34.82
C CYS A 32 11.70 8.16 -33.84
N ARG A 33 12.74 7.40 -33.47
CA ARG A 33 12.63 6.31 -32.49
C ARG A 33 12.15 6.83 -31.15
N ASP A 34 12.76 7.89 -30.63
CA ASP A 34 12.36 8.49 -29.36
C ASP A 34 10.94 9.06 -29.43
N PHE A 35 10.59 9.70 -30.56
CA PHE A 35 9.26 10.26 -30.78
C PHE A 35 8.17 9.17 -30.82
N VAL A 36 8.44 8.05 -31.50
CA VAL A 36 7.54 6.89 -31.58
C VAL A 36 7.34 6.28 -30.20
N ASN A 37 8.43 6.02 -29.47
CA ASN A 37 8.39 5.46 -28.11
C ASN A 37 7.61 6.34 -27.15
N LYS A 38 7.79 7.66 -27.23
CA LYS A 38 7.15 8.64 -26.33
C LYS A 38 5.65 8.82 -26.62
N HIS A 39 5.24 8.75 -27.88
CA HIS A 39 3.88 9.13 -28.28
C HIS A 39 3.00 8.00 -28.81
N ASN A 40 3.56 6.81 -28.99
CA ASN A 40 2.91 5.60 -29.50
C ASN A 40 2.17 5.86 -30.83
N VAL A 41 2.91 6.39 -31.81
CA VAL A 41 2.43 6.68 -33.18
C VAL A 41 3.39 6.11 -34.21
N ILE A 42 2.98 6.06 -35.48
CA ILE A 42 3.89 5.73 -36.59
C ILE A 42 4.42 7.03 -37.19
N VAL A 43 5.71 7.04 -37.52
CA VAL A 43 6.37 8.10 -38.28
C VAL A 43 6.84 7.52 -39.61
N ASP A 44 6.57 8.25 -40.69
CA ASP A 44 7.12 8.06 -42.03
C ASP A 44 8.04 9.25 -42.32
N ALA A 45 9.33 8.98 -42.54
CA ALA A 45 10.36 10.01 -42.67
C ALA A 45 11.06 9.92 -44.03
N CYS A 46 11.10 11.05 -44.75
CA CYS A 46 11.76 11.15 -46.06
C CYS A 46 12.77 12.30 -46.04
N ILE A 47 14.05 11.97 -46.26
CA ILE A 47 15.13 12.95 -46.37
C ILE A 47 15.22 13.42 -47.82
N HIS A 48 15.13 14.72 -48.03
CA HIS A 48 15.33 15.38 -49.30
C HIS A 48 16.74 15.98 -49.35
N ALA A 49 17.49 15.61 -50.38
CA ALA A 49 18.71 16.30 -50.76
C ALA A 49 18.37 17.67 -51.40
N PRO A 50 19.31 18.62 -51.44
CA PRO A 50 19.15 19.86 -52.18
C PRO A 50 18.74 19.58 -53.64
N HIS A 51 17.88 20.43 -54.20
CA HIS A 51 17.44 20.27 -55.59
C HIS A 51 18.59 20.51 -56.56
N GLU A 52 18.90 19.53 -57.41
CA GLU A 52 19.76 19.73 -58.58
C GLU A 52 18.90 20.32 -59.72
N HIS A 53 18.70 21.64 -59.71
CA HIS A 53 18.39 22.35 -60.96
C HIS A 53 19.70 22.79 -61.61
N ASN A 54 19.80 22.61 -62.93
CA ASN A 54 21.02 22.61 -63.76
C ASN A 54 21.99 23.80 -63.63
N ASP A 55 21.77 24.80 -62.78
CA ASP A 55 22.66 25.94 -62.56
C ASP A 55 22.78 26.38 -61.07
N GLU A 56 22.21 25.62 -60.13
CA GLU A 56 22.15 25.96 -58.70
C GLU A 56 23.40 25.48 -57.94
N THR A 57 24.51 26.22 -58.06
CA THR A 57 25.85 25.78 -57.58
C THR A 57 26.06 25.81 -56.05
N ASN A 58 25.06 26.16 -55.24
CA ASN A 58 25.24 26.29 -53.78
C ASN A 58 23.99 26.00 -52.92
N ASN A 59 23.02 25.23 -53.43
CA ASN A 59 21.90 24.79 -52.59
C ASN A 59 22.39 23.72 -51.61
N LYS A 60 22.36 24.05 -50.32
CA LYS A 60 22.84 23.18 -49.23
C LYS A 60 21.71 22.72 -48.31
N ASN A 61 20.46 22.93 -48.70
CA ASN A 61 19.30 22.68 -47.85
C ASN A 61 18.87 21.20 -47.83
N TYR A 62 19.57 20.37 -47.06
CA TYR A 62 19.08 19.06 -46.67
C TYR A 62 17.94 19.24 -45.67
N HIS A 63 16.82 18.55 -45.88
CA HIS A 63 15.70 18.59 -44.96
C HIS A 63 14.95 17.27 -44.94
N VAL A 64 14.26 16.99 -43.84
CA VAL A 64 13.44 15.79 -43.67
C VAL A 64 11.99 16.17 -43.51
N HIS A 65 11.12 15.47 -44.23
CA HIS A 65 9.68 15.45 -44.00
C HIS A 65 9.35 14.24 -43.12
N MET A 66 8.80 14.50 -41.94
CA MET A 66 8.39 13.47 -40.97
C MET A 66 6.89 13.54 -40.77
N MET A 67 6.16 12.67 -41.48
CA MET A 67 4.73 12.52 -41.32
C MET A 67 4.41 11.52 -40.22
N PHE A 68 3.45 11.82 -39.34
CA PHE A 68 3.07 10.91 -38.28
C PHE A 68 1.57 10.78 -38.08
N THR A 69 1.16 9.60 -37.61
CA THR A 69 -0.25 9.26 -37.46
C THR A 69 -0.93 10.10 -36.39
N THR A 70 -2.19 10.47 -36.62
CA THR A 70 -3.01 11.19 -35.62
C THR A 70 -3.70 10.24 -34.63
N ARG A 71 -3.31 8.95 -34.65
CA ARG A 71 -3.91 7.85 -33.89
C ARG A 71 -2.81 6.96 -33.32
N LEU A 72 -3.12 6.40 -32.16
CA LEU A 72 -2.31 5.40 -31.47
C LEU A 72 -2.23 4.10 -32.27
N ILE A 73 -1.20 3.30 -32.02
CA ILE A 73 -1.06 1.95 -32.57
C ILE A 73 -1.31 0.90 -31.47
N ASN A 74 -1.97 -0.20 -31.84
CA ASN A 74 -2.15 -1.36 -30.97
C ASN A 74 -1.10 -2.46 -31.26
N GLU A 75 -1.06 -3.49 -30.42
CA GLU A 75 -0.12 -4.62 -30.53
C GLU A 75 -0.19 -5.38 -31.88
N LYS A 76 -1.26 -5.20 -32.65
CA LYS A 76 -1.44 -5.81 -33.97
C LYS A 76 -1.02 -4.89 -35.12
N GLY A 77 -0.52 -3.68 -34.84
CA GLY A 77 -0.15 -2.68 -35.83
C GLY A 77 -1.33 -1.90 -36.41
N GLU A 78 -2.52 -1.95 -35.79
CA GLU A 78 -3.71 -1.27 -36.27
C GLU A 78 -3.88 0.12 -35.64
N LEU A 79 -4.48 1.06 -36.39
CA LEU A 79 -4.79 2.40 -35.90
C LEU A 79 -5.92 2.40 -34.87
N GLY A 80 -5.61 2.79 -33.64
CA GLY A 80 -6.53 2.89 -32.52
C GLY A 80 -7.18 4.26 -32.35
N LYS A 81 -7.31 4.67 -31.09
CA LYS A 81 -7.94 5.94 -30.68
C LYS A 81 -7.13 7.13 -31.18
N LYS A 82 -7.80 8.28 -31.35
CA LYS A 82 -7.16 9.56 -31.72
C LYS A 82 -6.18 9.95 -30.61
N GLN A 83 -4.92 10.20 -30.99
CA GLN A 83 -3.90 10.73 -30.09
C GLN A 83 -4.18 12.24 -29.91
N ARG A 84 -4.72 12.59 -28.75
CA ARG A 84 -5.23 13.95 -28.48
C ARG A 84 -4.15 14.89 -27.97
N ILE A 85 -3.06 14.38 -27.40
CA ILE A 85 -1.98 15.20 -26.81
C ILE A 85 -1.43 16.24 -27.79
N PHE A 86 -1.32 15.88 -29.08
CA PHE A 86 -0.86 16.80 -30.12
C PHE A 86 -1.82 17.96 -30.41
N ASN A 87 -3.06 17.94 -29.90
CA ASN A 87 -4.00 19.07 -30.01
C ASN A 87 -4.17 19.76 -28.67
N ASP A 88 -4.34 18.96 -27.61
CA ASP A 88 -4.67 19.48 -26.28
C ASP A 88 -3.44 20.15 -25.64
N HIS A 89 -2.22 19.69 -25.99
CA HIS A 89 -0.92 20.21 -25.53
C HIS A 89 0.05 20.46 -26.70
N GLY A 90 -0.48 20.90 -27.84
CA GLY A 90 0.29 21.07 -29.07
C GLY A 90 1.54 21.95 -28.93
N PRO A 91 1.44 23.17 -28.35
CA PRO A 91 2.58 24.06 -28.18
C PRO A 91 3.70 23.48 -27.30
N GLU A 92 3.34 22.81 -26.21
CA GLU A 92 4.29 22.21 -25.27
C GLU A 92 5.03 21.06 -25.94
N ILE A 93 4.30 20.17 -26.63
CA ILE A 93 4.88 19.06 -27.36
C ILE A 93 5.79 19.55 -28.49
N LEU A 94 5.43 20.64 -29.17
CA LEU A 94 6.28 21.23 -30.21
C LEU A 94 7.56 21.80 -29.62
N LYS A 95 7.50 22.48 -28.46
CA LYS A 95 8.70 23.03 -27.78
C LYS A 95 9.64 21.91 -27.34
N ASP A 96 9.08 20.85 -26.75
CA ASP A 96 9.81 19.64 -26.37
C ASP A 96 10.44 18.95 -27.60
N SER A 97 9.66 18.75 -28.68
CA SER A 97 10.18 18.16 -29.93
C SER A 97 11.34 18.96 -30.51
N ARG A 98 11.26 20.30 -30.48
CA ARG A 98 12.35 21.18 -30.96
C ARG A 98 13.61 21.05 -30.10
N ALA A 99 13.45 20.98 -28.78
CA ALA A 99 14.57 20.76 -27.86
C ALA A 99 15.24 19.40 -28.09
N THR A 100 14.44 18.33 -28.19
CA THR A 100 14.95 16.98 -28.48
C THR A 100 15.68 16.93 -29.82
N PHE A 101 15.11 17.51 -30.87
CA PHE A 101 15.76 17.55 -32.18
C PHE A 101 17.10 18.30 -32.15
N ALA A 102 17.14 19.47 -31.48
CA ALA A 102 18.38 20.21 -31.31
C ALA A 102 19.47 19.39 -30.59
N ASN A 103 19.10 18.69 -29.52
CA ASN A 103 20.03 17.83 -28.79
C ASN A 103 20.57 16.70 -29.66
N VAL A 104 19.70 15.99 -30.39
CA VAL A 104 20.12 14.89 -31.28
C VAL A 104 21.10 15.40 -32.35
N VAL A 105 20.79 16.53 -33.00
CA VAL A 105 21.67 17.13 -34.00
C VAL A 105 23.01 17.52 -33.39
N ASN A 106 23.01 18.17 -32.22
CA ASN A 106 24.23 18.60 -31.54
C ASN A 106 25.13 17.43 -31.14
N THR A 107 24.55 16.33 -30.66
CA THR A 107 25.30 15.11 -30.34
C THR A 107 25.95 14.52 -31.59
N VAL A 108 25.27 14.54 -32.74
CA VAL A 108 25.86 14.05 -34.00
C VAL A 108 26.96 14.98 -34.52
N LEU A 109 26.77 16.30 -34.42
CA LEU A 109 27.81 17.29 -34.75
C LEU A 109 29.07 17.09 -33.88
N GLU A 110 28.89 16.91 -32.57
CA GLU A 110 29.99 16.64 -31.64
C GLU A 110 30.74 15.34 -31.98
N ASN A 111 30.01 14.26 -32.25
CA ASN A 111 30.62 12.98 -32.65
C ASN A 111 31.35 13.04 -34.00
N ALA A 112 30.93 13.95 -34.89
CA ALA A 112 31.61 14.23 -36.15
C ALA A 112 32.84 15.15 -35.97
N GLY A 113 33.13 15.60 -34.74
CA GLY A 113 34.25 16.50 -34.43
C GLY A 113 34.02 17.94 -34.88
N LEU A 114 32.76 18.36 -35.03
CA LEU A 114 32.37 19.72 -35.41
C LEU A 114 32.07 20.54 -34.15
N ASP A 115 32.50 21.79 -34.13
CA ASP A 115 32.30 22.72 -32.99
C ASP A 115 30.95 23.44 -33.06
N GLU A 116 30.29 23.43 -34.21
CA GLU A 116 29.01 24.08 -34.45
C GLU A 116 27.89 23.45 -33.61
N ARG A 117 26.97 24.27 -33.11
CA ARG A 117 25.79 23.83 -32.35
C ARG A 117 24.56 24.60 -32.80
N ILE A 118 23.40 23.93 -32.77
CA ILE A 118 22.10 24.54 -32.99
C ILE A 118 21.35 24.70 -31.66
N ASP A 119 20.52 25.73 -31.57
CA ASP A 119 19.67 25.97 -30.41
C ASP A 119 18.23 26.26 -30.86
N HIS A 120 17.27 25.68 -30.15
CA HIS A 120 15.84 25.80 -30.44
C HIS A 120 15.21 27.05 -29.81
N ARG A 121 15.90 27.68 -28.86
CA ARG A 121 15.46 28.86 -28.12
C ARG A 121 15.65 30.12 -28.97
N SER A 122 14.89 31.17 -28.66
CA SER A 122 15.11 32.48 -29.28
C SER A 122 16.47 33.06 -28.85
N TYR A 123 17.04 33.99 -29.63
CA TYR A 123 18.29 34.68 -29.24
C TYR A 123 18.18 35.33 -27.85
N LYS A 124 17.03 35.93 -27.53
CA LYS A 124 16.74 36.48 -26.20
C LYS A 124 16.83 35.43 -25.09
N ASP A 125 16.21 34.27 -25.28
CA ASP A 125 16.24 33.18 -24.28
C ASP A 125 17.62 32.52 -24.14
N GLN A 126 18.53 32.77 -25.09
CA GLN A 126 19.94 32.38 -25.04
C GLN A 126 20.81 33.47 -24.37
N GLY A 127 20.27 34.65 -24.08
CA GLY A 127 21.04 35.80 -23.61
C GLY A 127 21.80 36.55 -24.71
N LEU A 128 21.47 36.29 -25.98
CA LEU A 128 22.08 36.91 -27.17
C LEU A 128 21.21 38.09 -27.64
N ASP A 129 20.85 38.99 -26.73
CA ASP A 129 19.97 40.14 -27.02
C ASP A 129 20.57 41.12 -28.06
N PHE A 130 21.87 40.99 -28.34
CA PHE A 130 22.57 41.75 -29.38
C PHE A 130 22.35 41.21 -30.80
N LEU A 131 21.69 40.06 -30.96
CA LEU A 131 21.35 39.47 -32.25
C LEU A 131 19.87 39.68 -32.60
N GLU A 132 19.60 40.02 -33.85
CA GLU A 132 18.25 40.25 -34.38
C GLU A 132 17.76 39.02 -35.21
N PRO A 133 16.57 38.45 -34.93
CA PRO A 133 16.05 37.32 -35.70
C PRO A 133 15.57 37.75 -37.10
N THR A 134 15.76 36.88 -38.10
CA THR A 134 15.28 37.11 -39.47
C THR A 134 13.77 36.85 -39.63
N HIS A 135 13.18 37.40 -40.69
CA HIS A 135 11.79 37.18 -41.06
C HIS A 135 11.64 35.99 -42.03
N HIS A 136 10.53 35.26 -41.93
CA HIS A 136 10.23 34.18 -42.87
C HIS A 136 9.92 34.75 -44.27
N GLU A 137 10.77 34.44 -45.26
CA GLU A 137 10.64 34.98 -46.63
C GLU A 137 9.46 34.36 -47.40
N GLY A 138 9.19 33.07 -47.19
CA GLY A 138 8.19 32.33 -47.96
C GLY A 138 8.65 31.97 -49.38
N HIS A 139 7.99 30.97 -49.98
CA HIS A 139 8.42 30.38 -51.25
C HIS A 139 8.46 31.35 -52.43
N GLU A 140 7.53 32.30 -52.54
CA GLU A 140 7.49 33.29 -53.62
C GLU A 140 8.69 34.24 -53.56
N ALA A 141 9.01 34.77 -52.37
CA ALA A 141 10.16 35.65 -52.21
C ALA A 141 11.47 34.89 -52.43
N THR A 142 11.57 33.64 -51.96
CA THR A 142 12.74 32.79 -52.26
C THR A 142 12.89 32.53 -53.76
N ALA A 143 11.79 32.30 -54.49
CA ALA A 143 11.83 32.11 -55.95
C ALA A 143 12.27 33.39 -56.69
N LEU A 144 11.75 34.56 -56.29
CA LEU A 144 12.16 35.85 -56.85
C LEU A 144 13.63 36.17 -56.52
N ARG A 145 14.09 35.85 -55.29
CA ARG A 145 15.50 35.98 -54.91
C ARG A 145 16.41 35.14 -55.82
N ARG A 146 16.03 33.88 -56.08
CA ARG A 146 16.76 33.02 -57.03
C ARG A 146 16.82 33.63 -58.42
N GLN A 147 15.70 34.13 -58.94
CA GLN A 147 15.67 34.79 -60.24
C GLN A 147 16.59 36.02 -60.27
N TYR A 148 16.58 36.83 -59.21
CA TYR A 148 17.48 37.96 -59.06
C TYR A 148 18.95 37.54 -59.05
N ASP A 149 19.32 36.54 -58.25
CA ASP A 149 20.70 36.05 -58.13
C ASP A 149 21.22 35.49 -59.46
N GLU A 150 20.39 34.74 -60.22
CA GLU A 150 20.73 34.28 -61.57
C GLU A 150 20.91 35.45 -62.55
N GLU A 151 20.06 36.47 -62.48
CA GLU A 151 20.19 37.67 -63.33
C GLU A 151 21.49 38.42 -63.02
N GLN A 152 21.94 38.45 -61.76
CA GLN A 152 23.22 39.06 -61.38
C GLN A 152 24.44 38.31 -61.92
N LYS A 153 24.31 37.04 -62.35
CA LYS A 153 25.42 36.31 -62.99
C LYS A 153 25.64 36.75 -64.45
N ARG A 154 24.68 37.44 -65.08
CA ARG A 154 24.81 37.94 -66.46
C ARG A 154 25.68 39.20 -66.53
N PRO A 155 26.31 39.49 -67.70
CA PRO A 155 27.00 40.77 -67.93
C PRO A 155 26.09 41.96 -67.63
N LEU A 156 26.63 43.03 -67.03
CA LEU A 156 25.85 44.17 -66.55
C LEU A 156 24.94 44.80 -67.62
N GLU A 157 25.40 44.81 -68.88
CA GLU A 157 24.70 45.36 -70.03
C GLU A 157 23.48 44.51 -70.48
N GLU A 158 23.42 43.24 -70.07
CA GLU A 158 22.39 42.27 -70.45
C GLU A 158 21.36 42.00 -69.35
N ARG A 159 21.50 42.64 -68.17
CA ARG A 159 20.62 42.40 -67.02
C ARG A 159 19.25 43.04 -67.21
N ASN A 160 18.20 42.28 -66.91
CA ASN A 160 16.85 42.82 -66.76
C ASN A 160 16.71 43.56 -65.41
N THR A 161 16.59 44.89 -65.46
CA THR A 161 16.48 45.75 -64.26
C THR A 161 15.11 45.67 -63.57
N GLU A 162 14.10 45.06 -64.20
CA GLU A 162 12.80 44.81 -63.56
C GLU A 162 12.85 43.66 -62.55
N ILE A 163 13.84 42.75 -62.68
CA ILE A 163 14.08 41.69 -61.71
C ILE A 163 14.84 42.30 -60.53
N VAL A 164 14.11 42.56 -59.45
CA VAL A 164 14.64 43.18 -58.24
C VAL A 164 14.61 42.21 -57.06
N LEU A 165 15.58 42.33 -56.16
CA LEU A 165 15.61 41.55 -54.94
C LEU A 165 14.36 41.88 -54.09
N PRO A 166 13.59 40.88 -53.64
CA PRO A 166 12.44 41.12 -52.78
C PRO A 166 12.84 41.85 -51.51
N ARG A 167 12.01 42.81 -51.09
CA ARG A 167 12.26 43.63 -49.91
C ARG A 167 12.57 42.81 -48.65
N ILE A 168 11.86 41.71 -48.42
CA ILE A 168 12.07 40.85 -47.24
C ILE A 168 13.45 40.17 -47.29
N ALA A 169 13.90 39.74 -48.48
CA ALA A 169 15.23 39.15 -48.64
C ALA A 169 16.33 40.19 -48.38
N LEU A 170 16.15 41.43 -48.87
CA LEU A 170 17.06 42.55 -48.60
C LEU A 170 17.13 42.88 -47.10
N GLU A 171 15.98 42.93 -46.42
CA GLU A 171 15.90 43.18 -44.97
C GLU A 171 16.59 42.06 -44.18
N ASN A 172 16.37 40.79 -44.53
CA ASN A 172 17.04 39.65 -43.92
C ASN A 172 18.56 39.66 -44.12
N ASP A 173 19.03 40.04 -45.31
CA ASP A 173 20.47 40.13 -45.57
C ASP A 173 21.12 41.23 -44.74
N ALA A 174 20.42 42.37 -44.55
CA ALA A 174 20.86 43.43 -43.66
C ALA A 174 20.92 42.97 -42.19
N ILE A 175 19.94 42.20 -41.72
CA ILE A 175 19.94 41.59 -40.38
C ILE A 175 21.13 40.63 -40.21
N LYS A 176 21.34 39.73 -41.18
CA LYS A 176 22.46 38.77 -41.15
C LYS A 176 23.82 39.46 -41.10
N ALA A 177 24.00 40.54 -41.88
CA ALA A 177 25.24 41.31 -41.87
C ALA A 177 25.49 41.97 -40.50
N LYS A 178 24.48 42.63 -39.93
CA LYS A 178 24.57 43.23 -38.59
C LYS A 178 24.88 42.19 -37.51
N ASN A 179 24.21 41.04 -37.54
CA ASN A 179 24.45 39.95 -36.61
C ASN A 179 25.86 39.39 -36.71
N LEU A 180 26.40 39.27 -37.93
CA LEU A 180 27.78 38.81 -38.14
C LEU A 180 28.79 39.79 -37.55
N ASP A 181 28.58 41.09 -37.74
CA ASP A 181 29.44 42.13 -37.16
C ASP A 181 29.33 42.16 -35.63
N ALA A 182 28.12 42.09 -35.08
CA ALA A 182 27.88 42.04 -33.64
C ALA A 182 28.47 40.77 -32.99
N ALA A 183 28.37 39.61 -33.66
CA ALA A 183 28.99 38.37 -33.20
C ALA A 183 30.52 38.43 -33.24
N ARG A 184 31.10 39.07 -34.28
CA ARG A 184 32.55 39.32 -34.35
C ARG A 184 33.02 40.27 -33.25
N GLU A 185 32.28 41.35 -32.99
CA GLU A 185 32.58 42.28 -31.91
C GLU A 185 32.50 41.57 -30.55
N TYR A 186 31.45 40.78 -30.33
CA TYR A 186 31.30 39.96 -29.12
C TYR A 186 32.44 38.94 -28.94
N GLN A 187 32.82 38.23 -30.00
CA GLN A 187 33.99 37.32 -29.97
C GLN A 187 35.32 38.07 -29.79
N GLN A 188 35.45 39.29 -30.33
CA GLN A 188 36.62 40.15 -30.14
C GLN A 188 36.68 40.75 -28.73
N ILE A 189 35.54 41.00 -28.06
CA ILE A 189 35.50 41.36 -26.63
C ILE A 189 36.04 40.21 -25.79
N ILE A 190 35.69 38.96 -26.13
CA ILE A 190 36.21 37.75 -25.46
C ILE A 190 37.70 37.53 -25.76
N LYS A 191 38.14 37.74 -27.01
CA LYS A 191 39.57 37.67 -27.40
C LYS A 191 40.39 38.90 -27.01
N GLY A 192 39.74 40.01 -26.64
CA GLY A 192 40.34 41.28 -26.25
C GLY A 192 40.76 41.32 -24.78
N LEU A 193 40.55 40.23 -24.04
CA LEU A 193 41.16 40.00 -22.72
C LEU A 193 42.67 39.66 -22.81
N ASP A 194 43.24 39.54 -24.01
CA ASP A 194 44.66 39.24 -24.24
C ASP A 194 45.48 40.48 -24.70
N GLN A 195 45.16 41.69 -24.23
CA GLN A 195 46.11 42.81 -24.26
C GLN A 195 46.59 43.08 -22.85
N GLU A 196 47.93 43.16 -22.66
CA GLU A 196 48.58 43.62 -21.43
C GLU A 196 47.84 44.83 -20.86
N ILE A 197 46.96 44.58 -19.91
CA ILE A 197 46.50 45.61 -18.98
C ILE A 197 47.77 45.92 -18.20
N ILE A 198 48.33 47.12 -18.34
CA ILE A 198 49.20 47.64 -17.27
C ILE A 198 48.27 47.80 -16.09
N VAL A 199 48.16 46.74 -15.31
CA VAL A 199 47.42 46.72 -14.08
C VAL A 199 48.21 47.66 -13.18
N PRO A 200 47.62 48.73 -12.62
CA PRO A 200 48.28 49.46 -11.55
C PRO A 200 48.71 48.44 -10.51
N SER A 201 49.95 48.48 -10.01
CA SER A 201 50.45 47.46 -9.07
C SER A 201 49.45 47.11 -7.95
N ARG A 202 48.65 48.08 -7.52
CA ARG A 202 47.53 47.89 -6.58
C ARG A 202 46.41 46.95 -7.05
N LEU A 203 46.01 46.99 -8.33
CA LEU A 203 45.02 46.07 -8.91
C LEU A 203 45.65 44.71 -9.20
N GLU A 204 46.95 44.66 -9.47
CA GLU A 204 47.73 43.45 -9.69
C GLU A 204 47.88 42.71 -8.36
N ASP A 205 48.18 43.45 -7.29
CA ASP A 205 48.16 42.99 -5.91
C ASP A 205 46.75 42.53 -5.51
N GLN A 206 45.69 43.23 -5.91
CA GLN A 206 44.30 42.83 -5.59
C GLN A 206 43.85 41.59 -6.35
N ILE A 207 44.21 41.46 -7.63
CA ILE A 207 43.94 40.25 -8.42
C ILE A 207 44.74 39.09 -7.87
N THR A 208 46.04 39.27 -7.58
CA THR A 208 46.88 38.25 -6.94
C THR A 208 46.35 37.88 -5.55
N GLN A 209 45.83 38.84 -4.79
CA GLN A 209 45.23 38.59 -3.49
C GLN A 209 43.90 37.84 -3.61
N LEU A 210 43.04 38.21 -4.56
CA LEU A 210 41.80 37.50 -4.86
C LEU A 210 42.05 36.11 -5.45
N GLU A 211 43.06 35.94 -6.29
CA GLU A 211 43.49 34.65 -6.84
C GLU A 211 44.08 33.76 -5.77
N ASN A 212 44.87 34.29 -4.83
CA ASN A 212 45.32 33.55 -3.65
C ASN A 212 44.18 33.24 -2.67
N GLU A 213 43.14 34.08 -2.60
CA GLU A 213 41.92 33.83 -1.81
C GLU A 213 40.96 32.84 -2.49
N LEU A 214 41.00 32.72 -3.82
CA LEU A 214 40.17 31.81 -4.64
C LEU A 214 40.89 30.50 -4.98
N GLN A 215 42.22 30.46 -4.91
CA GLN A 215 42.97 29.22 -4.97
C GLN A 215 42.66 28.43 -3.70
N LEU A 216 42.05 27.26 -3.90
CA LEU A 216 42.05 26.23 -2.89
C LEU A 216 43.51 26.04 -2.47
N THR A 217 43.77 26.26 -1.19
CA THR A 217 45.05 25.86 -0.61
C THR A 217 45.22 24.36 -0.84
N GLU A 218 46.47 23.87 -0.90
CA GLU A 218 46.73 22.42 -0.98
C GLU A 218 45.99 21.63 0.11
N ALA A 219 45.69 22.27 1.24
CA ALA A 219 44.88 21.69 2.31
C ALA A 219 43.41 21.53 1.92
N GLU A 220 42.78 22.56 1.34
CA GLU A 220 41.36 22.53 0.92
C GLU A 220 41.13 21.63 -0.30
N GLU A 221 42.06 21.61 -1.27
CA GLU A 221 41.99 20.67 -2.40
C GLU A 221 42.09 19.22 -1.92
N LYS A 222 43.00 18.97 -0.96
CA LYS A 222 43.15 17.65 -0.35
C LYS A 222 41.94 17.25 0.49
N GLU A 223 41.28 18.20 1.13
CA GLU A 223 40.04 17.99 1.88
C GLU A 223 38.88 17.61 0.94
N LEU A 224 38.69 18.34 -0.18
CA LEU A 224 37.68 18.03 -1.19
C LEU A 224 37.92 16.67 -1.87
N LEU A 225 39.18 16.34 -2.19
CA LEU A 225 39.52 15.02 -2.73
C LEU A 225 39.25 13.90 -1.71
N ALA A 226 39.52 14.15 -0.42
CA ALA A 226 39.17 13.20 0.64
C ALA A 226 37.65 13.03 0.78
N GLU A 227 36.87 14.10 0.65
CA GLU A 227 35.40 14.06 0.66
C GLU A 227 34.84 13.26 -0.53
N LEU A 228 35.37 13.49 -1.74
CA LEU A 228 35.02 12.70 -2.94
C LEU A 228 35.31 11.21 -2.77
N VAL A 229 36.47 10.87 -2.18
CA VAL A 229 36.81 9.47 -1.88
C VAL A 229 35.82 8.89 -0.87
N ASN A 230 35.45 9.64 0.17
CA ASN A 230 34.46 9.18 1.15
C ASN A 230 33.08 8.97 0.52
N LEU A 231 32.64 9.84 -0.38
CA LEU A 231 31.37 9.70 -1.11
C LEU A 231 31.37 8.44 -1.99
N ASN A 232 32.46 8.18 -2.71
CA ASN A 232 32.58 6.95 -3.51
C ASN A 232 32.55 5.70 -2.61
N LEU A 233 33.26 5.71 -1.47
CA LEU A 233 33.21 4.60 -0.51
C LEU A 233 31.82 4.40 0.08
N GLU A 234 31.07 5.49 0.33
CA GLU A 234 29.69 5.42 0.78
C GLU A 234 28.76 4.84 -0.29
N GLU A 235 28.93 5.24 -1.55
CA GLU A 235 28.20 4.69 -2.70
C GLU A 235 28.47 3.20 -2.86
N GLU A 236 29.73 2.76 -2.84
CA GLU A 236 30.12 1.35 -2.89
C GLU A 236 29.48 0.56 -1.75
N ARG A 237 29.53 1.09 -0.52
CA ARG A 237 28.91 0.46 0.64
C ARG A 237 27.39 0.33 0.49
N LEU A 238 26.71 1.34 -0.06
CA LEU A 238 25.27 1.29 -0.30
C LEU A 238 24.91 0.25 -1.36
N GLN A 239 25.71 0.15 -2.42
CA GLN A 239 25.55 -0.90 -3.44
C GLN A 239 25.77 -2.30 -2.84
N GLU A 240 26.82 -2.50 -2.04
CA GLU A 240 27.07 -3.76 -1.32
C GLU A 240 25.89 -4.13 -0.40
N GLN A 241 25.36 -3.14 0.34
CA GLN A 241 24.20 -3.34 1.21
C GLN A 241 22.95 -3.73 0.41
N GLN A 242 22.72 -3.12 -0.75
CA GLN A 242 21.60 -3.45 -1.62
C GLN A 242 21.72 -4.88 -2.18
N VAL A 243 22.91 -5.26 -2.66
CA VAL A 243 23.17 -6.63 -3.14
C VAL A 243 22.94 -7.64 -2.02
N GLN A 244 23.48 -7.39 -0.83
CA GLN A 244 23.30 -8.30 0.31
C GLN A 244 21.82 -8.42 0.72
N GLN A 245 21.04 -7.34 0.65
CA GLN A 245 19.60 -7.39 0.93
C GLN A 245 18.85 -8.26 -0.08
N ILE A 246 19.22 -8.16 -1.36
CA ILE A 246 18.64 -8.97 -2.43
C ILE A 246 18.98 -10.45 -2.25
N ASP A 247 20.26 -10.76 -1.98
CA ASP A 247 20.71 -12.14 -1.77
C ASP A 247 20.01 -12.76 -0.55
N ASN A 248 19.94 -12.02 0.56
CA ASN A 248 19.20 -12.47 1.75
C ASN A 248 17.71 -12.68 1.45
N ALA A 249 17.09 -11.80 0.66
CA ALA A 249 15.69 -11.95 0.27
C ALA A 249 15.45 -13.16 -0.63
N TYR A 250 16.40 -13.48 -1.51
CA TYR A 250 16.35 -14.65 -2.38
C TYR A 250 16.42 -15.95 -1.57
N ASP A 251 17.40 -16.05 -0.66
CA ASP A 251 17.56 -17.22 0.22
C ASP A 251 16.36 -17.39 1.15
N ASP A 252 15.89 -16.30 1.76
CA ASP A 252 14.69 -16.33 2.59
C ASP A 252 13.44 -16.72 1.79
N PHE A 253 13.32 -16.30 0.53
CA PHE A 253 12.20 -16.69 -0.32
C PHE A 253 12.14 -18.21 -0.48
N ILE A 254 13.27 -18.84 -0.84
CA ILE A 254 13.36 -20.29 -1.02
C ILE A 254 13.02 -20.98 0.30
N ARG A 255 13.67 -20.57 1.39
CA ARG A 255 13.47 -21.15 2.72
C ARG A 255 12.01 -21.04 3.17
N CYS A 256 11.40 -19.86 3.08
CA CYS A 256 10.01 -19.67 3.49
C CYS A 256 9.03 -20.43 2.59
N GLN A 257 9.32 -20.57 1.30
CA GLN A 257 8.52 -21.37 0.38
C GLN A 257 8.55 -22.86 0.75
N ASP A 258 9.72 -23.39 1.10
CA ASP A 258 9.88 -24.79 1.53
C ASP A 258 9.11 -25.04 2.83
N ILE A 259 9.24 -24.15 3.82
CA ILE A 259 8.51 -24.22 5.09
C ILE A 259 7.00 -24.16 4.85
N TYR A 260 6.53 -23.26 3.98
CA TYR A 260 5.12 -23.17 3.60
C TYR A 260 4.62 -24.47 2.97
N ALA A 261 5.40 -25.05 2.06
CA ALA A 261 5.02 -26.29 1.38
C ALA A 261 4.89 -27.46 2.35
N GLU A 262 5.82 -27.60 3.29
CA GLU A 262 5.75 -28.61 4.35
C GLU A 262 4.53 -28.42 5.25
N PHE A 263 4.28 -27.19 5.70
CA PHE A 263 3.12 -26.85 6.50
C PHE A 263 1.82 -27.22 5.77
N ALA A 264 1.68 -26.81 4.51
CA ALA A 264 0.49 -27.04 3.71
C ALA A 264 0.20 -28.54 3.54
N ASN A 265 1.23 -29.34 3.25
CA ASN A 265 1.10 -30.80 3.15
C ASN A 265 0.58 -31.42 4.46
N GLN A 266 1.07 -30.96 5.61
CA GLN A 266 0.60 -31.44 6.92
C GLN A 266 -0.81 -30.96 7.23
N PHE A 267 -1.13 -29.71 6.90
CA PHE A 267 -2.48 -29.16 7.04
C PHE A 267 -3.51 -30.00 6.27
N TYR A 268 -3.27 -30.30 5.00
CA TYR A 268 -4.21 -31.10 4.21
C TYR A 268 -4.30 -32.55 4.68
N THR A 269 -3.26 -33.08 5.30
CA THR A 269 -3.32 -34.39 5.97
C THR A 269 -4.26 -34.35 7.17
N ILE A 270 -4.13 -33.34 8.04
CA ILE A 270 -5.00 -33.12 9.19
C ILE A 270 -6.46 -32.91 8.73
N GLN A 271 -6.67 -32.12 7.68
CA GLN A 271 -7.98 -31.88 7.09
C GLN A 271 -8.61 -33.16 6.53
N SER A 272 -7.85 -33.98 5.82
CA SER A 272 -8.33 -35.26 5.30
C SER A 272 -8.77 -36.20 6.42
N ASN A 273 -7.97 -36.30 7.49
CA ASN A 273 -8.30 -37.13 8.66
C ASN A 273 -9.60 -36.67 9.33
N ALA A 274 -9.75 -35.35 9.54
CA ALA A 274 -10.97 -34.77 10.12
C ALA A 274 -12.20 -35.02 9.24
N ALA A 275 -12.05 -34.93 7.92
CA ALA A 275 -13.12 -35.21 6.97
C ALA A 275 -13.54 -36.70 6.99
N ASP A 276 -12.59 -37.62 7.11
CA ASP A 276 -12.87 -39.06 7.21
C ASP A 276 -13.54 -39.43 8.53
N ASN A 277 -13.12 -38.82 9.64
CA ASN A 277 -13.81 -38.94 10.93
C ASN A 277 -15.25 -38.44 10.84
N GLN A 278 -15.48 -37.30 10.20
CA GLN A 278 -16.82 -36.76 10.01
C GLN A 278 -17.70 -37.70 9.17
N LYS A 279 -17.18 -38.26 8.08
CA LYS A 279 -17.89 -39.28 7.28
C LYS A 279 -18.26 -40.50 8.13
N GLN A 280 -17.35 -40.95 9.01
CA GLN A 280 -17.61 -42.09 9.89
C GLN A 280 -18.72 -41.79 10.92
N ILE A 281 -18.70 -40.58 11.51
CA ILE A 281 -19.75 -40.10 12.42
C ILE A 281 -21.13 -40.08 11.73
N GLU A 282 -21.19 -39.56 10.50
CA GLU A 282 -22.42 -39.51 9.69
C GLU A 282 -22.90 -40.91 9.24
N SER A 283 -21.96 -41.80 8.94
CA SER A 283 -22.22 -43.20 8.62
C SER A 283 -22.88 -43.93 9.79
N ASN A 284 -22.43 -43.69 11.02
CA ASN A 284 -23.03 -44.28 12.23
C ASN A 284 -24.50 -43.88 12.39
N LEU A 285 -24.86 -42.61 12.12
CA LEU A 285 -26.26 -42.16 12.13
C LEU A 285 -27.09 -42.88 11.07
N THR A 286 -26.54 -43.01 9.86
CA THR A 286 -27.22 -43.66 8.74
C THR A 286 -27.46 -45.15 9.04
N LYS A 287 -26.46 -45.84 9.59
CA LYS A 287 -26.59 -47.22 10.05
C LYS A 287 -27.62 -47.35 11.17
N THR A 288 -27.65 -46.40 12.11
CA THR A 288 -28.65 -46.38 13.19
C THR A 288 -30.07 -46.23 12.63
N LYS A 289 -30.29 -45.29 11.70
CA LYS A 289 -31.60 -45.10 11.06
C LYS A 289 -32.06 -46.35 10.30
N ARG A 290 -31.14 -47.04 9.60
CA ARG A 290 -31.44 -48.30 8.91
C ARG A 290 -31.79 -49.42 9.89
N TRP A 291 -30.98 -49.61 10.93
CA TRP A 291 -31.22 -50.62 11.98
C TRP A 291 -32.58 -50.42 12.67
N LEU A 292 -32.94 -49.17 13.00
CA LEU A 292 -34.26 -48.85 13.56
C LEU A 292 -35.40 -49.19 12.59
N ALA A 293 -35.22 -48.95 11.28
CA ALA A 293 -36.23 -49.26 10.28
C ALA A 293 -36.44 -50.78 10.10
N GLU A 294 -35.35 -51.55 10.10
CA GLU A 294 -35.37 -53.02 9.98
C GLU A 294 -36.05 -53.69 11.18
N ASN A 295 -35.98 -53.10 12.37
CA ASN A 295 -36.54 -53.67 13.61
C ASN A 295 -37.90 -53.08 14.02
N LYS A 296 -38.51 -52.22 13.19
CA LYS A 296 -39.73 -51.47 13.54
C LYS A 296 -40.93 -52.34 13.91
N SER A 297 -41.00 -53.57 13.39
CA SER A 297 -42.03 -54.55 13.76
C SER A 297 -41.90 -55.04 15.19
N ASP A 298 -40.69 -55.05 15.74
CA ASP A 298 -40.36 -55.66 17.03
C ASP A 298 -40.29 -54.59 18.12
N PHE A 299 -39.63 -53.46 17.83
CA PHE A 299 -39.55 -52.31 18.72
C PHE A 299 -39.36 -51.01 17.94
N TYR A 300 -39.67 -49.88 18.55
CA TYR A 300 -39.34 -48.56 18.00
C TYR A 300 -38.84 -47.59 19.08
N LEU A 301 -38.09 -46.58 18.65
CA LEU A 301 -37.59 -45.53 19.54
C LEU A 301 -38.74 -44.57 19.89
N HIS A 302 -39.10 -44.50 21.17
CA HIS A 302 -40.12 -43.64 21.73
C HIS A 302 -39.48 -42.41 22.40
N THR A 303 -40.29 -41.48 22.93
CA THR A 303 -39.84 -40.28 23.65
C THR A 303 -38.82 -40.57 24.75
N ASN A 304 -37.91 -39.64 25.00
CA ASN A 304 -36.81 -39.75 25.97
C ASN A 304 -35.78 -40.86 25.69
N ASN A 305 -35.62 -41.24 24.41
CA ASN A 305 -34.60 -42.20 23.98
C ASN A 305 -34.79 -43.61 24.58
N LEU A 306 -36.06 -43.95 24.91
CA LEU A 306 -36.49 -45.23 25.41
C LEU A 306 -37.07 -46.07 24.27
N PHE A 307 -36.80 -47.38 24.26
CA PHE A 307 -37.38 -48.28 23.27
C PHE A 307 -38.70 -48.84 23.77
N TYR A 308 -39.69 -48.89 22.87
CA TYR A 308 -41.01 -49.43 23.13
C TYR A 308 -41.21 -50.71 22.30
N ASP A 309 -41.56 -51.81 22.97
CA ASP A 309 -41.82 -53.10 22.35
C ASP A 309 -43.22 -53.10 21.71
N SER A 310 -43.25 -53.35 20.40
CA SER A 310 -44.47 -53.28 19.59
C SER A 310 -45.46 -54.41 19.90
N TYR A 311 -44.98 -55.54 20.43
CA TYR A 311 -45.78 -56.73 20.69
C TYR A 311 -46.31 -56.77 22.13
N HIS A 312 -45.48 -56.39 23.11
CA HIS A 312 -45.83 -56.44 24.53
C HIS A 312 -46.39 -55.13 25.08
N HIS A 313 -46.35 -54.05 24.30
CA HIS A 313 -46.81 -52.71 24.69
C HIS A 313 -46.12 -52.15 25.95
N THR A 314 -44.83 -52.46 26.13
CA THR A 314 -44.03 -52.05 27.30
C THR A 314 -42.68 -51.47 26.88
N TYR A 315 -42.07 -50.68 27.75
CA TYR A 315 -40.70 -50.22 27.56
C TYR A 315 -39.72 -51.35 27.80
N ARG A 316 -38.72 -51.45 26.93
CA ARG A 316 -37.71 -52.49 26.99
C ARG A 316 -36.32 -51.89 26.82
N ASP A 317 -35.35 -52.40 27.56
CA ASP A 317 -33.95 -52.10 27.31
C ASP A 317 -33.45 -52.95 26.13
N ILE A 318 -32.97 -52.28 25.08
CA ILE A 318 -32.48 -52.91 23.86
C ILE A 318 -30.97 -52.74 23.81
N LYS A 319 -30.25 -53.87 23.62
CA LYS A 319 -28.81 -53.84 23.39
C LYS A 319 -28.52 -53.09 22.09
N LYS A 320 -27.96 -51.89 22.22
CA LYS A 320 -27.60 -51.03 21.09
C LYS A 320 -26.36 -51.60 20.37
N PRO A 321 -26.32 -51.56 19.03
CA PRO A 321 -25.11 -51.87 18.29
C PRO A 321 -24.03 -50.79 18.53
N ASP A 322 -22.76 -51.14 18.30
CA ASP A 322 -21.62 -50.24 18.55
C ASP A 322 -21.65 -48.95 17.70
N PHE A 323 -22.37 -48.97 16.57
CA PHE A 323 -22.59 -47.80 15.72
C PHE A 323 -23.82 -46.95 16.09
N TYR A 324 -24.55 -47.32 17.15
CA TYR A 324 -25.77 -46.61 17.55
C TYR A 324 -25.45 -45.16 17.92
N ALA A 325 -26.08 -44.22 17.20
CA ALA A 325 -25.91 -42.80 17.43
C ALA A 325 -27.25 -42.06 17.27
N THR A 326 -27.51 -41.11 18.17
CA THR A 326 -28.66 -40.20 18.07
C THR A 326 -28.26 -38.94 17.31
N GLU A 327 -29.23 -38.19 16.80
CA GLU A 327 -28.95 -36.91 16.11
C GLU A 327 -28.18 -35.95 17.03
N LYS A 328 -28.54 -35.89 18.31
CA LYS A 328 -27.83 -35.09 19.32
C LYS A 328 -26.39 -35.57 19.54
N SER A 329 -26.16 -36.88 19.68
CA SER A 329 -24.80 -37.39 19.91
C SER A 329 -23.91 -37.25 18.67
N VAL A 330 -24.50 -37.28 17.48
CA VAL A 330 -23.81 -37.00 16.20
C VAL A 330 -23.40 -35.54 16.11
N GLU A 331 -24.31 -34.62 16.45
CA GLU A 331 -24.00 -33.19 16.50
C GLU A 331 -22.88 -32.89 17.51
N GLN A 332 -22.93 -33.50 18.69
CA GLN A 332 -21.86 -33.41 19.68
C GLN A 332 -20.52 -33.94 19.15
N ALA A 333 -20.50 -35.13 18.57
CA ALA A 333 -19.29 -35.73 18.00
C ALA A 333 -18.71 -34.91 16.82
N LYS A 334 -19.58 -34.29 15.99
CA LYS A 334 -19.13 -33.38 14.92
C LYS A 334 -18.45 -32.14 15.48
N ASN A 335 -19.03 -31.53 16.51
CA ASN A 335 -18.45 -30.36 17.18
C ASN A 335 -17.12 -30.71 17.86
N GLU A 336 -17.02 -31.89 18.47
CA GLU A 336 -15.76 -32.40 19.05
C GLU A 336 -14.70 -32.62 17.98
N ASN A 337 -15.04 -33.32 16.88
CA ASN A 337 -14.13 -33.53 15.75
C ASN A 337 -13.63 -32.21 15.14
N TRP A 338 -14.50 -31.21 15.00
CA TRP A 338 -14.09 -29.88 14.54
C TRP A 338 -13.16 -29.18 15.53
N ARG A 339 -13.41 -29.28 16.84
CA ARG A 339 -12.53 -28.68 17.87
C ARG A 339 -11.15 -29.32 17.88
N GLU A 340 -11.09 -30.65 17.74
CA GLU A 340 -9.82 -31.38 17.64
C GLU A 340 -9.05 -30.95 16.39
N TYR A 341 -9.71 -30.97 15.22
CA TYR A 341 -9.17 -30.47 13.96
C TYR A 341 -8.61 -29.05 14.07
N ALA A 342 -9.41 -28.11 14.57
CA ALA A 342 -9.01 -26.70 14.70
C ALA A 342 -7.85 -26.52 15.69
N THR A 343 -7.78 -27.33 16.75
CA THR A 343 -6.68 -27.30 17.74
C THR A 343 -5.38 -27.84 17.14
N GLU A 344 -5.45 -28.94 16.38
CA GLU A 344 -4.28 -29.49 15.68
C GLU A 344 -3.74 -28.50 14.64
N VAL A 345 -4.62 -27.88 13.85
CA VAL A 345 -4.24 -26.85 12.88
C VAL A 345 -3.61 -25.64 13.58
N GLU A 346 -4.17 -25.18 14.69
CA GLU A 346 -3.61 -24.06 15.46
C GLU A 346 -2.22 -24.39 16.02
N GLN A 347 -2.02 -25.62 16.51
CA GLN A 347 -0.73 -26.07 17.02
C GLN A 347 0.32 -26.14 15.90
N LEU A 348 -0.05 -26.71 14.75
CA LEU A 348 0.82 -26.78 13.57
C LEU A 348 1.18 -25.36 13.08
N ALA A 349 0.20 -24.45 13.03
CA ALA A 349 0.42 -23.07 12.61
C ALA A 349 1.41 -22.33 13.53
N LYS A 350 1.38 -22.61 14.84
CA LYS A 350 2.34 -22.07 15.81
C LYS A 350 3.73 -22.70 15.68
N GLU A 351 3.81 -24.00 15.45
CA GLU A 351 5.07 -24.72 15.27
C GLU A 351 5.86 -24.18 14.07
N TYR A 352 5.16 -23.93 12.96
CA TYR A 352 5.75 -23.42 11.72
C TYR A 352 5.85 -21.89 11.67
N ASP A 353 5.30 -21.18 12.66
CA ASP A 353 5.15 -19.73 12.64
C ASP A 353 4.56 -19.21 11.32
N ILE A 354 3.52 -19.91 10.84
CA ILE A 354 3.14 -19.87 9.43
C ILE A 354 2.67 -18.48 8.95
N GLU A 355 2.04 -17.69 9.82
CA GLU A 355 1.61 -16.33 9.48
C GLU A 355 2.81 -15.44 9.16
N ASN A 356 3.89 -15.55 9.95
CA ASN A 356 5.13 -14.81 9.71
C ASN A 356 5.87 -15.36 8.48
N VAL A 357 5.87 -16.68 8.26
CA VAL A 357 6.45 -17.30 7.06
C VAL A 357 5.76 -16.79 5.79
N VAL A 358 4.42 -16.81 5.75
CA VAL A 358 3.64 -16.32 4.61
C VAL A 358 3.87 -14.82 4.39
N GLN A 359 3.91 -14.04 5.47
CA GLN A 359 4.22 -12.61 5.38
C GLN A 359 5.62 -12.35 4.83
N ARG A 360 6.64 -13.03 5.37
CA ARG A 360 8.03 -12.90 4.94
C ARG A 360 8.19 -13.32 3.49
N LEU A 361 7.54 -14.42 3.09
CA LEU A 361 7.55 -14.89 1.71
C LEU A 361 6.98 -13.85 0.73
N GLY A 362 5.89 -13.18 1.11
CA GLY A 362 5.34 -12.04 0.36
C GLY A 362 6.29 -10.85 0.27
N GLN A 363 6.94 -10.48 1.38
CA GLN A 363 7.94 -9.40 1.40
C GLN A 363 9.15 -9.70 0.51
N CYS A 364 9.68 -10.93 0.58
CA CYS A 364 10.77 -11.36 -0.28
C CYS A 364 10.37 -11.33 -1.76
N SER A 365 9.14 -11.76 -2.09
CA SER A 365 8.61 -11.64 -3.46
C SER A 365 8.65 -10.20 -3.97
N GLU A 366 8.21 -9.24 -3.15
CA GLU A 366 8.18 -7.83 -3.52
C GLU A 366 9.59 -7.26 -3.72
N ILE A 367 10.55 -7.63 -2.85
CA ILE A 367 11.96 -7.24 -3.01
C ILE A 367 12.53 -7.76 -4.32
N LEU A 368 12.31 -9.04 -4.64
CA LEU A 368 12.81 -9.65 -5.89
C LEU A 368 12.18 -8.99 -7.13
N GLU A 369 10.86 -8.77 -7.11
CA GLU A 369 10.12 -8.15 -8.23
C GLU A 369 10.56 -6.69 -8.46
N ASN A 370 10.72 -5.90 -7.40
CA ASN A 370 11.18 -4.51 -7.49
C ASN A 370 12.61 -4.38 -8.03
N ASN A 371 13.42 -5.43 -7.91
CA ASN A 371 14.77 -5.49 -8.46
C ASN A 371 14.86 -6.28 -9.78
N GLY A 372 13.73 -6.63 -10.40
CA GLY A 372 13.68 -7.31 -11.69
C GLY A 372 14.18 -8.76 -11.68
N ILE A 373 14.19 -9.41 -10.52
CA ILE A 373 14.65 -10.79 -10.34
C ILE A 373 13.47 -11.75 -10.43
N GLU A 374 13.60 -12.79 -11.24
CA GLU A 374 12.58 -13.82 -11.37
C GLU A 374 12.44 -14.63 -10.07
N ARG A 375 11.19 -14.82 -9.63
CA ARG A 375 10.87 -15.56 -8.40
C ARG A 375 11.23 -17.04 -8.54
N PRO A 376 12.05 -17.62 -7.66
CA PRO A 376 12.40 -19.04 -7.71
C PRO A 376 11.24 -19.91 -7.17
N THR A 377 10.15 -19.96 -7.92
CA THR A 377 8.95 -20.72 -7.56
C THR A 377 9.13 -22.21 -7.85
N ILE A 378 8.76 -23.06 -6.89
CA ILE A 378 8.80 -24.51 -7.09
C ILE A 378 7.67 -24.90 -8.04
N LYS A 379 8.04 -25.56 -9.15
CA LYS A 379 7.08 -26.13 -10.11
C LYS A 379 7.02 -27.65 -9.95
N PRO A 380 5.83 -28.26 -10.11
CA PRO A 380 5.71 -29.71 -10.06
C PRO A 380 6.53 -30.38 -11.15
N THR A 381 7.27 -31.42 -10.78
CA THR A 381 8.05 -32.25 -11.71
C THR A 381 7.13 -32.99 -12.69
N PHE A 382 7.69 -33.49 -13.80
CA PHE A 382 6.93 -34.26 -14.79
C PHE A 382 6.16 -35.43 -14.16
N TRP A 383 6.78 -36.17 -13.24
CA TRP A 383 6.16 -37.31 -12.56
C TRP A 383 5.05 -36.88 -11.58
N GLN A 384 5.23 -35.77 -10.87
CA GLN A 384 4.20 -35.19 -10.01
C GLN A 384 2.99 -34.72 -10.82
N LYS A 385 3.23 -34.06 -11.97
CA LYS A 385 2.15 -33.69 -12.92
C LYS A 385 1.38 -34.90 -13.43
N LEU A 386 2.08 -35.99 -13.77
CA LEU A 386 1.46 -37.24 -14.22
C LEU A 386 0.55 -37.86 -13.13
N LYS A 387 1.00 -37.80 -11.86
CA LYS A 387 0.22 -38.26 -10.71
C LYS A 387 -0.85 -37.29 -10.24
N ARG A 388 -0.93 -36.09 -10.83
CA ARG A 388 -1.73 -34.96 -10.34
C ARG A 388 -1.45 -34.64 -8.88
N GLU A 389 -0.19 -34.80 -8.49
CA GLU A 389 0.29 -34.47 -7.16
C GLU A 389 0.29 -32.95 -7.02
N TYR A 390 -0.39 -32.46 -6.00
CA TYR A 390 -0.51 -31.04 -5.73
C TYR A 390 0.77 -30.57 -5.03
N VAL A 391 1.45 -29.57 -5.60
CA VAL A 391 2.73 -29.07 -5.09
C VAL A 391 2.50 -27.65 -4.58
N HIS A 392 2.60 -27.50 -3.26
CA HIS A 392 2.48 -26.20 -2.61
C HIS A 392 3.73 -25.36 -2.84
N SER A 393 3.53 -24.10 -3.20
CA SER A 393 4.60 -23.13 -3.45
C SER A 393 4.06 -21.72 -3.30
N PHE A 394 4.87 -20.71 -3.61
CA PHE A 394 4.38 -19.32 -3.64
C PHE A 394 3.16 -19.13 -4.55
N ASP A 395 3.06 -19.87 -5.65
CA ASP A 395 1.92 -19.75 -6.58
C ASP A 395 0.59 -20.21 -5.95
N THR A 396 0.67 -21.07 -4.94
CA THR A 396 -0.48 -21.62 -4.22
C THR A 396 -0.65 -20.95 -2.86
N LEU A 397 -0.11 -19.75 -2.65
CA LEU A 397 -0.23 -19.02 -1.38
C LEU A 397 -1.68 -18.58 -1.08
N HIS A 398 -2.56 -18.60 -2.08
CA HIS A 398 -3.99 -18.35 -1.90
C HIS A 398 -4.66 -19.43 -1.05
N ASP A 399 -4.21 -20.70 -1.13
CA ASP A 399 -4.67 -21.81 -0.28
C ASP A 399 -4.59 -21.46 1.22
N PHE A 400 -3.55 -20.72 1.63
CA PHE A 400 -3.43 -20.25 3.00
C PHE A 400 -4.59 -19.34 3.40
N ASN A 401 -4.96 -18.40 2.53
CA ASN A 401 -6.03 -17.44 2.83
C ASN A 401 -7.42 -18.08 2.71
N ASP A 402 -7.60 -19.00 1.77
CA ASP A 402 -8.90 -19.57 1.42
C ASP A 402 -9.26 -20.75 2.34
N ASP A 403 -8.29 -21.61 2.67
CA ASP A 403 -8.54 -22.86 3.40
C ASP A 403 -8.03 -22.82 4.83
N MET A 404 -6.83 -22.28 5.07
CA MET A 404 -6.10 -22.47 6.33
C MET A 404 -6.41 -21.38 7.36
N LYS A 405 -6.29 -20.12 6.94
CA LYS A 405 -6.48 -18.92 7.76
C LYS A 405 -7.89 -18.81 8.35
N PRO A 406 -8.99 -19.17 7.65
CA PRO A 406 -10.33 -19.11 8.22
C PRO A 406 -10.46 -19.99 9.48
N ILE A 407 -9.85 -21.18 9.47
CA ILE A 407 -9.88 -22.10 10.61
C ILE A 407 -9.16 -21.48 11.82
N LEU A 408 -8.00 -20.86 11.61
CA LEU A 408 -7.25 -20.17 12.66
C LEU A 408 -8.04 -18.99 13.24
N VAL A 409 -8.72 -18.23 12.38
CA VAL A 409 -9.56 -17.10 12.79
C VAL A 409 -10.77 -17.58 13.60
N GLU A 410 -11.46 -18.62 13.13
CA GLU A 410 -12.61 -19.21 13.82
C GLU A 410 -12.20 -19.77 15.19
N LYS A 411 -11.08 -20.51 15.25
CA LYS A 411 -10.53 -21.04 16.50
C LYS A 411 -10.18 -19.93 17.50
N ARG A 412 -9.53 -18.85 17.06
CA ARG A 412 -9.22 -17.69 17.92
C ARG A 412 -10.48 -17.00 18.44
N ALA A 413 -11.52 -16.89 17.60
CA ALA A 413 -12.79 -16.31 18.00
C ALA A 413 -13.50 -17.18 19.06
N ASP A 414 -13.45 -18.50 18.90
CA ASP A 414 -13.97 -19.46 19.86
C ASP A 414 -13.22 -19.41 21.20
N ASP A 415 -11.88 -19.37 21.17
CA ASP A 415 -11.07 -19.23 22.39
C ASP A 415 -11.37 -17.92 23.12
N LEU A 416 -11.50 -16.82 22.38
CA LEU A 416 -11.87 -15.52 22.93
C LEU A 416 -13.26 -15.56 23.57
N LYS A 417 -14.22 -16.23 22.93
CA LYS A 417 -15.57 -16.39 23.48
C LYS A 417 -15.56 -17.23 24.77
N ILE A 418 -14.83 -18.34 24.78
CA ILE A 418 -14.65 -19.18 25.97
C ILE A 418 -14.04 -18.35 27.11
N GLU A 419 -13.03 -17.55 26.82
CA GLU A 419 -12.39 -16.69 27.82
C GLU A 419 -13.33 -15.59 28.33
N GLN A 420 -14.11 -14.96 27.44
CA GLN A 420 -15.14 -13.99 27.83
C GLN A 420 -16.21 -14.60 28.74
N GLU A 421 -16.67 -15.81 28.42
CA GLU A 421 -17.62 -16.56 29.24
C GLU A 421 -17.03 -16.89 30.62
N ARG A 422 -15.77 -17.35 30.68
CA ARG A 422 -15.06 -17.56 31.96
C ARG A 422 -14.96 -16.28 32.77
N MET A 423 -14.59 -15.17 32.14
CA MET A 423 -14.51 -13.86 32.80
C MET A 423 -15.87 -13.34 33.26
N GLN A 424 -16.95 -13.64 32.54
CA GLN A 424 -18.32 -13.35 33.00
C GLN A 424 -18.69 -14.20 34.21
N GLN A 425 -18.36 -15.49 34.21
CA GLN A 425 -18.61 -16.38 35.36
C GLN A 425 -17.86 -15.92 36.60
N VAL A 426 -16.57 -15.53 36.48
CA VAL A 426 -15.78 -14.99 37.58
C VAL A 426 -16.40 -13.69 38.11
N ARG A 427 -16.82 -12.77 37.23
CA ARG A 427 -17.51 -11.54 37.63
C ARG A 427 -18.83 -11.82 38.34
N GLN A 428 -19.61 -12.77 37.83
CA GLN A 428 -20.88 -13.15 38.44
C GLN A 428 -20.67 -13.76 39.83
N ALA A 429 -19.68 -14.65 39.98
CA ALA A 429 -19.31 -15.22 41.27
C ALA A 429 -18.88 -14.15 42.29
N GLU A 430 -18.14 -13.13 41.84
CA GLU A 430 -17.76 -12.01 42.71
C GLU A 430 -18.98 -11.15 43.11
N VAL A 431 -19.90 -10.86 42.19
CA VAL A 431 -21.16 -10.16 42.51
C VAL A 431 -21.98 -10.94 43.54
N ASP A 432 -22.10 -12.26 43.36
CA ASP A 432 -22.84 -13.11 44.29
C ASP A 432 -22.15 -13.18 45.66
N ARG A 433 -20.81 -13.17 45.70
CA ARG A 433 -20.03 -13.05 46.93
C ARG A 433 -20.28 -11.72 47.65
N GLN A 434 -20.28 -10.59 46.93
CA GLN A 434 -20.55 -9.26 47.50
C GLN A 434 -21.99 -9.17 48.03
N ARG A 435 -22.97 -9.69 47.29
CA ARG A 435 -24.37 -9.79 47.75
C ARG A 435 -24.48 -10.60 49.03
N LYS A 436 -23.75 -11.70 49.14
CA LYS A 436 -23.72 -12.52 50.35
C LYS A 436 -23.17 -11.73 51.54
N ILE A 437 -22.03 -11.05 51.38
CA ILE A 437 -21.43 -10.21 52.43
C ILE A 437 -22.41 -9.10 52.89
N GLU A 438 -23.06 -8.42 51.94
CA GLU A 438 -24.02 -7.36 52.25
C GLU A 438 -25.28 -7.89 52.96
N ASN A 439 -25.79 -9.07 52.57
CA ASN A 439 -26.90 -9.72 53.26
C ASN A 439 -26.51 -10.13 54.69
N ASP A 440 -25.32 -10.72 54.87
CA ASP A 440 -24.79 -11.09 56.19
C ASP A 440 -24.63 -9.84 57.09
N ARG A 441 -24.16 -8.71 56.51
CA ARG A 441 -24.07 -7.41 57.20
C ARG A 441 -25.44 -6.92 57.64
N ARG A 442 -26.43 -6.90 56.74
CA ARG A 442 -27.81 -6.47 57.05
C ARG A 442 -28.45 -7.35 58.12
N GLU A 443 -28.24 -8.66 58.06
CA GLU A 443 -28.75 -9.58 59.07
C GLU A 443 -28.10 -9.32 60.44
N SER A 444 -26.79 -9.08 60.47
CA SER A 444 -26.08 -8.69 61.69
C SER A 444 -26.60 -7.36 62.27
N GLU A 445 -26.83 -6.34 61.43
CA GLU A 445 -27.38 -5.06 61.85
C GLU A 445 -28.81 -5.19 62.40
N PHE A 446 -29.64 -6.00 61.76
CA PHE A 446 -30.99 -6.28 62.23
C PHE A 446 -30.98 -7.02 63.59
N ARG A 447 -30.11 -8.01 63.75
CA ARG A 447 -29.91 -8.71 65.04
C ARG A 447 -29.46 -7.76 66.15
N GLU A 448 -28.55 -6.84 65.83
CA GLU A 448 -28.07 -5.83 66.78
C GLU A 448 -29.17 -4.83 67.17
N GLN A 449 -30.01 -4.43 66.21
CA GLN A 449 -31.15 -3.54 66.47
C GLN A 449 -32.19 -4.23 67.39
N LEU A 450 -32.50 -5.49 67.14
CA LEU A 450 -33.35 -6.31 68.01
C LEU A 450 -32.78 -6.45 69.42
N ARG A 451 -31.44 -6.60 69.55
CA ARG A 451 -30.78 -6.64 70.85
C ARG A 451 -30.97 -5.33 71.61
N LYS A 452 -30.70 -4.19 70.97
CA LYS A 452 -30.89 -2.86 71.56
C LYS A 452 -32.34 -2.60 71.97
N GLU A 453 -33.31 -3.02 71.15
CA GLU A 453 -34.73 -2.87 71.49
C GLU A 453 -35.13 -3.70 72.72
N ARG A 454 -34.61 -4.93 72.84
CA ARG A 454 -34.79 -5.78 74.03
C ARG A 454 -34.18 -5.12 75.27
N GLU A 455 -32.94 -4.64 75.18
CA GLU A 455 -32.27 -3.93 76.29
C GLU A 455 -33.06 -2.68 76.72
N GLN A 456 -33.55 -1.87 75.78
CA GLN A 456 -34.41 -0.71 76.09
C GLN A 456 -35.74 -1.10 76.73
N LYS A 457 -36.34 -2.22 76.29
CA LYS A 457 -37.57 -2.73 76.90
C LYS A 457 -37.34 -3.24 78.31
N GLU A 458 -36.21 -3.91 78.55
CA GLU A 458 -35.79 -4.38 79.87
C GLU A 458 -35.51 -3.20 80.81
N GLN A 459 -34.78 -2.19 80.36
CA GLN A 459 -34.56 -0.95 81.12
C GLN A 459 -35.87 -0.24 81.47
N ARG A 460 -36.83 -0.16 80.52
CA ARG A 460 -38.17 0.40 80.81
C ARG A 460 -38.91 -0.43 81.85
N TYR A 461 -38.85 -1.76 81.76
CA TYR A 461 -39.48 -2.64 82.73
C TYR A 461 -38.85 -2.51 84.12
N GLU A 462 -37.52 -2.37 84.21
CA GLU A 462 -36.82 -2.10 85.46
C GLU A 462 -37.19 -0.73 86.05
N GLN A 463 -37.28 0.31 85.21
CA GLN A 463 -37.75 1.64 85.64
C GLN A 463 -39.19 1.58 86.19
N GLU A 464 -40.12 0.98 85.45
CA GLU A 464 -41.51 0.81 85.90
C GLU A 464 -41.57 0.00 87.21
N ARG A 465 -40.74 -1.03 87.34
CA ARG A 465 -40.64 -1.82 88.57
C ARG A 465 -40.15 -0.96 89.73
N HIS A 466 -39.07 -0.20 89.55
CA HIS A 466 -38.55 0.73 90.57
C HIS A 466 -39.58 1.80 90.95
N GLU A 467 -40.31 2.36 89.99
CA GLU A 467 -41.40 3.31 90.24
C GLU A 467 -42.52 2.66 91.05
N ARG A 468 -42.95 1.44 90.70
CA ARG A 468 -43.96 0.70 91.47
C ARG A 468 -43.51 0.40 92.88
N GLU A 469 -42.26 -0.02 93.06
CA GLU A 469 -41.66 -0.24 94.37
C GLU A 469 -41.61 1.06 95.19
N HIS A 470 -41.24 2.19 94.55
CA HIS A 470 -41.24 3.51 95.18
C HIS A 470 -42.65 3.99 95.56
N LEU A 471 -43.63 3.82 94.67
CA LEU A 471 -45.02 4.17 94.93
C LEU A 471 -45.61 3.30 96.06
N ALA A 472 -45.28 2.01 96.09
CA ALA A 472 -45.66 1.11 97.16
C ALA A 472 -45.01 1.52 98.50
N PHE A 473 -43.76 1.97 98.48
CA PHE A 473 -43.09 2.53 99.66
C PHE A 473 -43.79 3.80 100.17
N LEU A 474 -44.14 4.74 99.29
CA LEU A 474 -44.89 5.95 99.65
C LEU A 474 -46.27 5.60 100.22
N LYS A 475 -46.98 4.67 99.60
CA LYS A 475 -48.30 4.20 100.06
C LYS A 475 -48.21 3.53 101.44
N ARG A 476 -47.13 2.79 101.73
CA ARG A 476 -46.86 2.25 103.08
C ARG A 476 -46.64 3.36 104.10
N GLN A 477 -45.85 4.39 103.77
CA GLN A 477 -45.68 5.54 104.67
C GLN A 477 -47.00 6.28 104.92
N GLU A 478 -47.86 6.37 103.91
CA GLU A 478 -49.16 7.03 104.03
C GLU A 478 -50.13 6.20 104.89
N LEU A 479 -50.13 4.87 104.73
CA LEU A 479 -50.87 3.95 105.60
C LEU A 479 -50.37 4.00 107.05
N GLU A 480 -49.05 4.09 107.27
CA GLU A 480 -48.48 4.27 108.62
C GLU A 480 -48.91 5.61 109.24
N LYS A 481 -49.06 6.67 108.43
CA LYS A 481 -49.62 7.95 108.89
C LYS A 481 -51.11 7.87 109.19
N GLN A 482 -51.89 7.12 108.40
CA GLN A 482 -53.33 6.91 108.62
C GLN A 482 -53.60 6.01 109.83
N GLN A 483 -52.80 4.96 110.07
CA GLN A 483 -52.92 4.12 111.28
C GLN A 483 -52.56 4.87 112.57
N LYS A 484 -51.83 6.00 112.50
CA LYS A 484 -51.62 6.89 113.64
C LYS A 484 -52.82 7.80 113.95
N ASN A 485 -53.81 7.91 113.07
CA ASN A 485 -54.82 8.98 113.09
C ASN A 485 -56.29 8.53 113.09
N GLU A 486 -56.64 7.27 113.38
CA GLU A 486 -58.04 6.92 113.69
C GLU A 486 -58.24 6.06 114.96
N PRO A 487 -59.34 6.27 115.70
CA PRO A 487 -59.48 5.93 117.11
C PRO A 487 -60.03 4.51 117.32
N LYS A 488 -59.50 3.82 118.34
CA LYS A 488 -59.92 2.48 118.77
C LYS A 488 -61.41 2.42 119.13
N LYS A 489 -62.14 1.45 118.55
CA LYS A 489 -63.41 0.94 119.07
C LYS A 489 -63.28 -0.56 119.38
N PRO A 490 -63.62 -1.01 120.60
CA PRO A 490 -63.38 -2.38 121.04
C PRO A 490 -64.58 -3.32 120.84
N GLU A 491 -64.19 -4.59 120.64
CA GLU A 491 -64.80 -5.85 121.08
C GLU A 491 -66.29 -6.12 120.80
N ASN A 492 -66.55 -7.15 119.97
CA ASN A 492 -67.25 -8.33 120.49
C ASN A 492 -66.98 -9.60 119.67
N GLU A 493 -66.94 -10.70 120.41
CA GLU A 493 -66.36 -12.02 120.12
C GLU A 493 -67.32 -13.01 119.43
N ASN A 494 -66.71 -14.12 118.96
CA ASN A 494 -67.27 -15.46 118.70
C ASN A 494 -68.12 -15.68 117.43
N ASN A 495 -68.00 -16.79 116.71
CA ASN A 495 -67.07 -17.93 116.68
C ASN A 495 -67.48 -18.77 115.46
N ASN A 496 -66.54 -19.22 114.63
CA ASN A 496 -66.40 -20.64 114.28
C ASN A 496 -65.30 -20.88 113.24
N ASP A 497 -64.31 -21.61 113.72
CA ASP A 497 -63.39 -22.51 113.03
C ASP A 497 -63.93 -23.15 111.75
N TYR A 498 -63.10 -23.16 110.70
CA TYR A 498 -62.50 -24.40 110.17
C TYR A 498 -61.41 -24.05 109.12
N ARG A 499 -60.17 -24.48 109.37
CA ARG A 499 -59.03 -24.41 108.42
C ARG A 499 -58.79 -25.78 107.76
N PRO A 500 -58.31 -25.82 106.52
CA PRO A 500 -57.39 -26.85 106.04
C PRO A 500 -55.94 -26.34 106.03
N TRP A 501 -54.99 -27.28 106.14
CA TRP A 501 -53.54 -27.04 106.09
C TRP A 501 -53.00 -27.15 104.67
#